data_AF-A0A1B7NUF2-F1
#
_entry.id   AF-A0A1B7NUF2-F1
#
_cell.length_a   1.000
_cell.length_b   1.000
_cell.length_c   1.000
_cell.angle_alpha   90.00
_cell.angle_beta   90.00
_cell.angle_gamma   90.00
#
_symmetry.space_group_name_H-M   'P 1'
#
loop_
_entity.id
_entity.type
_entity.pdbx_description
1 polymer ?
#
loop_
_entity_poly.entity_id
_entity_poly.type
_entity_poly.pdbx_seq_one_letter_code
_entity_poly.pdbx_strand_id
1 'polypeptide(L)'
;MDSSKTITEIKSSFVRNQIRILSVALSPSENWRDYGPSSEDDIPDKLVEDVLQKLNATLKKHNRAAFSSQAIHHVARQIESLYWGSIDLETSGELSQGLVIEKGTDLTSSRSITRLPEQWRDDGDIDEDGKLRYEQLQQRLLELDNRRKKQQDRLAQYKQLKELLEPFKDPQKNIQPNLVTRDSPLGQEIDKMRMLVAKVTSRVGRARMNIELDGMSQPINDPEAKLLAVLDMT
;
A
#
# COMPACT_ATOMS: atom_id res chain seq x y z
N MET A 1 -0.57 25.60 29.00
CA MET A 1 -1.03 26.34 27.81
C MET A 1 -0.13 25.94 26.65
N ASP A 2 -0.37 24.77 26.02
CA ASP A 2 0.47 24.24 24.94
C ASP A 2 -0.36 23.45 23.90
N SER A 3 -1.64 23.79 23.72
CA SER A 3 -2.55 23.01 22.87
C SER A 3 -2.34 23.21 21.36
N SER A 4 -1.41 24.07 20.94
CA SER A 4 -1.16 24.42 19.54
C SER A 4 0.16 23.87 18.97
N LYS A 5 0.99 23.20 19.79
CA LYS A 5 2.29 22.67 19.34
C LYS A 5 2.10 21.28 18.75
N THR A 6 2.72 21.02 17.60
CA THR A 6 2.71 19.68 17.00
C THR A 6 3.52 18.70 17.85
N ILE A 7 3.23 17.40 17.74
CA ILE A 7 3.97 16.34 18.46
C ILE A 7 5.46 16.40 18.14
N THR A 8 5.82 16.66 16.88
CA THR A 8 7.19 16.92 16.44
C THR A 8 7.84 18.09 17.16
N GLU A 9 7.10 19.18 17.36
CA GLU A 9 7.61 20.39 18.00
C GLU A 9 7.89 20.14 19.48
N ILE A 10 6.99 19.44 20.18
CA ILE A 10 7.18 19.01 21.57
C ILE A 10 8.43 18.14 21.68
N LYS A 11 8.57 17.10 20.87
CA LYS A 11 9.74 16.20 20.87
C LYS A 11 11.04 16.95 20.57
N SER A 12 11.02 17.84 19.57
CA SER A 12 12.19 18.66 19.24
C SER A 12 12.58 19.62 20.37
N SER A 13 11.61 20.20 21.08
CA SER A 13 11.84 21.08 22.22
C SER A 13 12.46 20.33 23.41
N PHE A 14 12.01 19.10 23.67
CA PHE A 14 12.58 18.23 24.68
C PHE A 14 14.04 17.91 24.37
N VAL A 15 14.33 17.45 23.14
CA VAL A 15 15.70 17.13 22.72
C VAL A 15 16.62 18.35 22.81
N ARG A 16 16.15 19.54 22.40
CA ARG A 16 16.90 20.80 22.58
C ARG A 16 17.21 21.08 24.04
N ASN A 17 16.24 20.88 24.94
CA ASN A 17 16.46 21.11 26.36
C ASN A 17 17.48 20.12 26.95
N GLN A 18 17.39 18.83 26.59
CA GLN A 18 18.36 17.83 27.05
C GLN A 18 19.77 18.12 26.53
N ILE A 19 19.91 18.47 25.26
CA ILE A 19 21.20 18.86 24.69
C ILE A 19 21.75 20.09 25.42
N ARG A 20 20.91 21.08 25.73
CA ARG A 20 21.35 22.26 26.51
C ARG A 20 21.93 21.86 27.87
N ILE A 21 21.26 20.97 28.60
CA ILE A 21 21.70 20.48 29.93
C ILE A 21 23.02 19.70 29.81
N LEU A 22 23.15 18.84 28.80
CA LEU A 22 24.33 17.99 28.63
C LEU A 22 25.52 18.75 28.02
N SER A 23 25.27 19.84 27.30
CA SER A 23 26.29 20.69 26.66
C SER A 23 26.82 21.82 27.55
N VAL A 24 26.52 21.79 28.84
CA VAL A 24 27.00 22.78 29.81
C VAL A 24 28.54 22.81 29.79
N ALA A 25 29.10 24.03 29.86
CA ALA A 25 30.55 24.22 29.86
C ALA A 25 31.18 23.54 31.07
N LEU A 26 32.31 22.89 30.86
CA LEU A 26 33.06 22.21 31.91
C LEU A 26 33.72 23.27 32.79
N SER A 27 33.49 23.18 34.10
CA SER A 27 34.23 23.89 35.13
C SER A 27 35.23 22.94 35.80
N PRO A 28 36.38 23.45 36.29
CA PRO A 28 37.27 22.63 37.09
C PRO A 28 36.54 22.20 38.37
N SER A 29 36.70 20.94 38.79
CA SER A 29 36.17 20.46 40.07
C SER A 29 36.96 21.10 41.22
N GLU A 30 36.32 21.40 42.36
CA GLU A 30 36.99 22.11 43.46
C GLU A 30 38.26 21.41 43.98
N ASN A 31 38.33 20.08 43.84
CA ASN A 31 39.45 19.26 44.30
C ASN A 31 40.34 18.74 43.14
N TRP A 32 40.33 19.39 41.97
CA TRP A 32 41.04 18.89 40.77
C TRP A 32 42.56 18.69 41.02
N ARG A 33 43.14 19.42 41.95
CA ARG A 33 44.55 19.35 42.34
C ARG A 33 44.92 18.07 43.08
N ASP A 34 43.97 17.47 43.80
CA ASP A 34 44.19 16.25 44.59
C ASP A 34 44.34 15.00 43.70
N TYR A 35 43.94 15.10 42.42
CA TYR A 35 44.00 14.02 41.45
C TYR A 35 45.29 14.03 40.60
N GLY A 36 46.15 15.04 40.75
CA GLY A 36 47.39 15.18 39.98
C GLY A 36 48.57 14.39 40.60
N PRO A 37 49.56 13.96 39.80
CA PRO A 37 50.79 13.37 40.33
C PRO A 37 51.54 14.43 41.16
N SER A 38 52.01 14.04 42.36
CA SER A 38 52.83 14.90 43.23
C SER A 38 54.10 15.31 42.48
N SER A 39 54.08 16.49 41.87
CA SER A 39 55.16 17.08 41.10
C SER A 39 55.62 18.35 41.83
N GLU A 40 56.92 18.67 41.76
CA GLU A 40 57.50 19.77 42.53
C GLU A 40 57.07 21.17 42.02
N ASP A 41 56.56 21.24 40.78
CA ASP A 41 56.02 22.46 40.17
C ASP A 41 54.50 22.37 40.01
N ASP A 42 53.76 23.17 40.77
CA ASP A 42 52.31 23.30 40.64
C ASP A 42 51.94 23.89 39.26
N ILE A 43 50.97 23.27 38.58
CA ILE A 43 50.44 23.81 37.33
C ILE A 43 49.73 25.14 37.63
N PRO A 44 50.10 26.26 36.98
CA PRO A 44 49.48 27.55 37.26
C PRO A 44 48.01 27.57 36.80
N ASP A 45 47.13 28.10 37.65
CA ASP A 45 45.68 28.18 37.40
C ASP A 45 45.33 28.85 36.06
N LYS A 46 46.14 29.83 35.65
CA LYS A 46 45.96 30.53 34.36
C LYS A 46 46.09 29.59 33.16
N LEU A 47 47.03 28.64 33.19
CA LEU A 47 47.17 27.66 32.11
C LEU A 47 45.99 26.70 32.09
N VAL A 48 45.48 26.31 33.26
CA VAL A 48 44.30 25.44 33.37
C VAL A 48 43.06 26.15 32.85
N GLU A 49 42.87 27.42 33.21
CA GLU A 49 41.78 28.26 32.72
C GLU A 49 41.85 28.46 31.19
N ASP A 50 43.04 28.74 30.64
CA ASP A 50 43.26 28.88 29.20
C ASP A 50 42.98 27.58 28.43
N VAL A 51 43.42 26.43 28.96
CA VAL A 51 43.17 25.11 28.38
C VAL A 51 41.68 24.77 28.46
N LEU A 52 41.03 25.03 29.58
CA LEU A 52 39.59 24.84 29.75
C LEU A 52 38.78 25.75 28.83
N GLN A 53 39.19 27.00 28.63
CA GLN A 53 38.55 27.91 27.71
C GLN A 53 38.67 27.41 26.27
N LYS A 54 39.85 26.95 25.85
CA LYS A 54 40.06 26.32 24.53
C LYS A 54 39.24 25.06 24.36
N LEU A 55 39.21 24.18 25.36
CA LEU A 55 38.41 22.95 25.35
C LEU A 55 36.91 23.24 25.27
N ASN A 56 36.41 24.19 26.05
CA ASN A 56 35.02 24.60 26.00
C ASN A 56 34.67 25.24 24.64
N ALA A 57 35.60 25.96 24.00
CA ALA A 57 35.41 26.49 22.66
C ALA A 57 35.34 25.40 21.58
N THR A 58 36.23 24.39 21.64
CA THR A 58 36.19 23.24 20.71
C THR A 58 34.93 22.40 20.92
N LEU A 59 34.53 22.18 22.16
CA LEU A 59 33.30 21.47 22.53
C LEU A 59 32.04 22.20 22.04
N LYS A 60 31.99 23.54 22.17
CA LYS A 60 30.90 24.35 21.59
C LYS A 60 30.84 24.22 20.07
N LYS A 61 31.99 24.23 19.39
CA LYS A 61 32.05 24.05 17.93
C LYS A 61 31.55 22.67 17.51
N HIS A 62 31.97 21.63 18.22
CA HIS A 62 31.52 20.26 17.99
C HIS A 62 30.01 20.10 18.25
N ASN A 63 29.52 20.58 19.39
CA ASN A 63 28.10 20.50 19.75
C ASN A 63 27.21 21.22 18.73
N ARG A 64 27.64 22.37 18.20
CA ARG A 64 26.89 23.07 17.14
C ARG A 64 26.85 22.29 15.82
N ALA A 65 27.91 21.56 15.50
CA ALA A 65 27.97 20.72 14.30
C ALA A 65 27.15 19.44 14.45
N ALA A 66 27.30 18.73 15.56
CA ALA A 66 26.61 17.46 15.85
C ALA A 66 25.11 17.68 16.12
N PHE A 67 24.76 18.71 16.89
CA PHE A 67 23.38 19.02 17.29
C PHE A 67 22.80 20.20 16.51
N SER A 68 22.90 20.15 15.19
CA SER A 68 22.26 21.14 14.32
C SER A 68 20.73 21.11 14.48
N SER A 69 20.05 22.23 14.18
CA SER A 69 18.59 22.30 14.24
C SER A 69 17.91 21.25 13.35
N GLN A 70 18.52 20.94 12.20
CA GLN A 70 18.08 19.92 11.27
C GLN A 70 18.26 18.50 11.84
N ALA A 71 19.40 18.22 12.47
CA ALA A 71 19.63 16.92 13.12
C ALA A 71 18.63 16.67 14.26
N ILE A 72 18.36 17.69 15.08
CA ILE A 72 17.38 17.59 16.17
C ILE A 72 15.97 17.35 15.62
N HIS A 73 15.59 18.05 14.54
CA HIS A 73 14.29 17.83 13.91
C HIS A 73 14.18 16.43 13.28
N HIS A 74 15.26 15.93 12.67
CA HIS A 74 15.32 14.59 12.09
C HIS A 74 15.16 13.51 13.16
N VAL A 75 15.90 13.60 14.27
CA VAL A 75 15.78 12.67 15.40
C VAL A 75 14.38 12.72 16.01
N ALA A 76 13.79 13.91 16.18
CA ALA A 76 12.42 14.04 16.67
C ALA A 76 11.40 13.33 15.76
N ARG A 77 11.58 13.43 14.43
CA ARG A 77 10.76 12.74 13.44
C ARG A 77 10.99 11.22 13.46
N GLN A 78 12.22 10.76 13.67
CA GLN A 78 12.52 9.33 13.81
C GLN A 78 11.88 8.74 15.07
N ILE A 79 11.97 9.43 16.21
CA ILE A 79 11.30 9.02 17.45
C ILE A 79 9.78 9.00 17.25
N GLU A 80 9.24 9.94 16.48
CA GLU A 80 7.83 9.91 16.10
C GLU A 80 7.49 8.72 15.20
N SER A 81 8.25 8.45 14.14
CA SER A 81 7.99 7.29 13.28
C SER A 81 8.15 5.96 14.02
N LEU A 82 9.09 5.87 14.96
CA LEU A 82 9.27 4.67 15.78
C LEU A 82 8.13 4.50 16.78
N TYR A 83 7.62 5.59 17.36
CA TYR A 83 6.46 5.55 18.25
C TYR A 83 5.19 5.16 17.50
N TRP A 84 4.95 5.74 16.31
CA TRP A 84 3.83 5.30 15.47
C TRP A 84 4.03 3.86 15.00
N GLY A 85 5.24 3.47 14.63
CA GLY A 85 5.56 2.10 14.25
C GLY A 85 5.42 1.09 15.40
N SER A 86 5.72 1.48 16.65
CA SER A 86 5.49 0.64 17.82
C SER A 86 4.01 0.56 18.17
N ILE A 87 3.25 1.64 18.02
CA ILE A 87 1.78 1.59 18.13
C ILE A 87 1.22 0.66 17.06
N ASP A 88 1.62 0.82 15.80
CA ASP A 88 1.15 -0.02 14.70
C ASP A 88 1.54 -1.50 14.92
N LEU A 89 2.73 -1.75 15.47
CA LEU A 89 3.22 -3.08 15.81
C LEU A 89 2.54 -3.66 17.06
N GLU A 90 2.26 -2.89 18.11
CA GLU A 90 1.45 -3.34 19.26
C GLU A 90 -0.01 -3.57 18.86
N THR A 91 -0.51 -2.80 17.88
CA THR A 91 -1.81 -3.00 17.25
C THR A 91 -1.82 -4.25 16.36
N SER A 92 -0.67 -4.62 15.77
CA SER A 92 -0.53 -5.76 14.86
C SER A 92 0.05 -7.03 15.50
N GLY A 93 0.67 -6.93 16.67
CA GLY A 93 1.56 -7.91 17.28
C GLY A 93 1.12 -8.27 18.70
N GLU A 94 0.29 -9.30 18.78
CA GLU A 94 0.26 -10.31 19.85
C GLU A 94 -0.16 -9.93 21.29
N LEU A 95 -0.49 -8.68 21.64
CA LEU A 95 -1.04 -8.37 22.98
C LEU A 95 -2.32 -7.51 23.01
N SER A 96 -2.97 -7.29 21.87
CA SER A 96 -4.30 -6.65 21.80
C SER A 96 -5.23 -7.38 20.85
N GLN A 97 -5.44 -8.65 21.17
CA GLN A 97 -6.58 -9.43 20.72
C GLN A 97 -7.85 -8.80 21.33
N GLY A 98 -8.29 -7.69 20.74
CA GLY A 98 -9.39 -6.91 21.28
C GLY A 98 -9.53 -5.50 20.69
N LEU A 99 -9.85 -5.41 19.42
CA LEU A 99 -11.12 -4.79 19.05
C LEU A 99 -11.46 -3.42 19.69
N VAL A 100 -10.55 -2.45 19.57
CA VAL A 100 -10.91 -1.06 19.87
C VAL A 100 -11.65 -0.52 18.66
N ILE A 101 -12.98 -0.69 18.68
CA ILE A 101 -13.87 0.09 17.84
C ILE A 101 -13.73 1.53 18.32
N GLU A 102 -12.99 2.34 17.58
CA GLU A 102 -12.79 3.74 17.91
C GLU A 102 -14.15 4.45 18.07
N LYS A 103 -14.25 5.35 19.06
CA LYS A 103 -15.47 6.12 19.28
C LYS A 103 -15.74 7.00 18.05
N GLY A 104 -16.72 6.61 17.24
CA GLY A 104 -17.05 7.27 15.97
C GLY A 104 -16.90 6.38 14.73
N THR A 105 -16.52 5.12 14.87
CA THR A 105 -16.60 4.17 13.75
C THR A 105 -18.03 4.11 13.23
N ASP A 106 -18.17 4.25 11.92
CA ASP A 106 -19.44 4.08 11.24
C ASP A 106 -19.90 2.60 11.33
N LEU A 107 -20.93 2.34 12.12
CA LEU A 107 -21.55 1.03 12.28
C LEU A 107 -22.51 0.67 11.14
N THR A 108 -22.63 1.51 10.10
CA THR A 108 -23.32 1.14 8.87
C THR A 108 -22.42 0.36 7.92
N SER A 109 -21.10 0.40 8.05
CA SER A 109 -20.19 -0.29 7.13
C SER A 109 -20.12 -1.80 7.43
N SER A 110 -20.33 -2.69 6.46
CA SER A 110 -20.29 -4.15 6.74
C SER A 110 -18.94 -4.64 7.27
N ARG A 111 -17.84 -3.98 6.89
CA ARG A 111 -16.48 -4.26 7.38
C ARG A 111 -16.25 -3.91 8.85
N SER A 112 -16.92 -2.88 9.38
CA SER A 112 -16.83 -2.51 10.80
C SER A 112 -17.70 -3.43 11.62
N ILE A 113 -18.85 -3.83 11.07
CA ILE A 113 -19.73 -4.82 11.68
C ILE A 113 -19.03 -6.17 11.87
N THR A 114 -18.29 -6.68 10.88
CA THR A 114 -17.52 -7.93 11.00
C THR A 114 -16.35 -7.85 11.98
N ARG A 115 -15.94 -6.63 12.34
CA ARG A 115 -14.91 -6.40 13.37
C ARG A 115 -15.52 -6.32 14.77
N LEU A 116 -16.84 -6.43 14.97
CA LEU A 116 -17.41 -6.46 16.32
C LEU A 116 -17.16 -7.82 16.99
N PRO A 117 -16.82 -7.86 18.30
CA PRO A 117 -16.64 -9.13 19.00
C PRO A 117 -17.99 -9.79 19.24
N GLU A 118 -18.09 -11.11 19.15
CA GLU A 118 -19.33 -11.83 19.48
C GLU A 118 -19.72 -11.74 20.96
N GLN A 119 -18.74 -11.56 21.84
CA GLN A 119 -18.95 -11.42 23.28
C GLN A 119 -18.24 -10.18 23.81
N TRP A 120 -18.88 -9.48 24.73
CA TRP A 120 -18.20 -8.38 25.43
C TRP A 120 -17.08 -8.95 26.29
N ARG A 121 -15.96 -8.23 26.40
CA ARG A 121 -14.83 -8.72 27.18
C ARG A 121 -15.19 -8.84 28.67
N ASP A 122 -14.77 -9.93 29.31
CA ASP A 122 -14.98 -10.18 30.74
C ASP A 122 -14.09 -9.34 31.66
N ASP A 123 -13.15 -8.57 31.11
CA ASP A 123 -12.23 -7.69 31.84
C ASP A 123 -12.83 -6.29 32.17
N GLY A 124 -14.03 -5.98 31.67
CA GLY A 124 -14.66 -4.68 31.88
C GLY A 124 -15.54 -4.61 33.13
N ASP A 125 -15.60 -3.44 33.76
CA ASP A 125 -16.49 -3.10 34.90
C ASP A 125 -18.00 -3.05 34.53
N ILE A 126 -18.43 -3.81 33.50
CA ILE A 126 -19.81 -3.80 33.01
C ILE A 126 -20.59 -4.95 33.66
N ASP A 127 -21.76 -4.63 34.20
CA ASP A 127 -22.71 -5.59 34.73
C ASP A 127 -23.09 -6.67 33.69
N GLU A 128 -23.42 -7.87 34.14
CA GLU A 128 -23.87 -8.97 33.27
C GLU A 128 -25.06 -8.58 32.37
N ASP A 129 -25.97 -7.74 32.86
CA ASP A 129 -27.08 -7.18 32.07
C ASP A 129 -26.60 -6.35 30.87
N GLY A 130 -25.48 -5.65 31.03
CA GLY A 130 -24.84 -4.87 29.96
C GLY A 130 -24.26 -5.78 28.87
N LYS A 131 -23.67 -6.92 29.25
CA LYS A 131 -23.17 -7.92 28.30
C LYS A 131 -24.30 -8.54 27.49
N LEU A 132 -25.40 -8.96 28.16
CA LEU A 132 -26.58 -9.49 27.49
C LEU A 132 -27.20 -8.49 26.51
N ARG A 133 -27.27 -7.21 26.91
CA ARG A 133 -27.78 -6.15 26.04
C ARG A 133 -26.90 -5.93 24.82
N TYR A 134 -25.57 -6.01 24.98
CA TYR A 134 -24.63 -5.92 23.87
C TYR A 134 -24.88 -7.04 22.85
N GLU A 135 -24.97 -8.30 23.31
CA GLU A 135 -25.22 -9.45 22.43
C GLU A 135 -26.53 -9.31 21.65
N GLN A 136 -27.61 -8.88 22.31
CA GLN A 136 -28.90 -8.62 21.66
C GLN A 136 -28.79 -7.54 20.57
N LEU A 137 -28.07 -6.45 20.85
CA LEU A 137 -27.88 -5.36 19.89
C LEU A 137 -26.99 -5.80 18.71
N GLN A 138 -25.97 -6.59 18.97
CA GLN A 138 -25.10 -7.14 17.94
C GLN A 138 -25.88 -8.06 17.00
N GLN A 139 -26.68 -8.99 17.53
CA GLN A 139 -27.53 -9.88 16.74
C GLN A 139 -28.50 -9.08 15.85
N ARG A 140 -29.15 -8.07 16.42
CA ARG A 140 -30.05 -7.18 15.67
C ARG A 140 -29.31 -6.43 14.56
N LEU A 141 -28.10 -5.97 14.83
CA LEU A 141 -27.27 -5.24 13.86
C LEU A 141 -26.83 -6.16 12.70
N LEU A 142 -26.46 -7.40 12.98
CA LEU A 142 -26.16 -8.41 11.95
C LEU A 142 -27.40 -8.73 11.10
N GLU A 143 -28.57 -8.86 11.71
CA GLU A 143 -29.81 -9.09 10.99
C GLU A 143 -30.13 -7.92 10.04
N LEU A 144 -29.99 -6.68 10.50
CA LEU A 144 -30.22 -5.49 9.69
C LEU A 144 -29.20 -5.36 8.55
N ASP A 145 -27.92 -5.68 8.78
CA ASP A 145 -26.90 -5.70 7.72
C ASP A 145 -27.25 -6.73 6.63
N ASN A 146 -27.69 -7.93 7.03
CA ASN A 146 -28.13 -8.96 6.10
C ASN A 146 -29.36 -8.54 5.30
N ARG A 147 -30.35 -7.90 5.93
CA ARG A 147 -31.53 -7.36 5.23
C ARG A 147 -31.12 -6.28 4.22
N ARG A 148 -30.21 -5.39 4.60
CA ARG A 148 -29.68 -4.35 3.72
C ARG A 148 -28.93 -4.93 2.53
N LYS A 149 -28.06 -5.91 2.74
CA LYS A 149 -27.33 -6.62 1.66
C LYS A 149 -28.30 -7.21 0.64
N LYS A 150 -29.31 -7.96 1.10
CA LYS A 150 -30.36 -8.52 0.23
C LYS A 150 -31.09 -7.45 -0.59
N GLN A 151 -31.37 -6.29 0.01
CA GLN A 151 -32.00 -5.17 -0.70
C GLN A 151 -31.05 -4.54 -1.73
N GLN A 152 -29.76 -4.39 -1.40
CA GLN A 152 -28.74 -3.90 -2.34
C GLN A 152 -28.56 -4.85 -3.52
N ASP A 153 -28.53 -6.16 -3.29
CA ASP A 153 -28.43 -7.18 -4.34
C ASP A 153 -29.65 -7.12 -5.27
N ARG A 154 -30.85 -7.03 -4.69
CA ARG A 154 -32.09 -6.91 -5.46
C ARG A 154 -32.11 -5.62 -6.29
N LEU A 155 -31.62 -4.51 -5.74
CA LEU A 155 -31.49 -3.24 -6.46
C LEU A 155 -30.47 -3.37 -7.60
N ALA A 156 -29.33 -4.02 -7.37
CA ALA A 156 -28.33 -4.27 -8.39
C ALA A 156 -28.89 -5.11 -9.54
N GLN A 157 -29.64 -6.18 -9.23
CA GLN A 157 -30.36 -6.99 -10.22
C GLN A 157 -31.35 -6.15 -11.03
N TYR A 158 -32.15 -5.29 -10.38
CA TYR A 158 -33.08 -4.42 -11.11
C TYR A 158 -32.38 -3.38 -11.97
N LYS A 159 -31.24 -2.85 -11.55
CA LYS A 159 -30.43 -1.95 -12.38
C LYS A 159 -29.87 -2.67 -13.60
N GLN A 160 -29.34 -3.88 -13.43
CA GLN A 160 -28.86 -4.71 -14.53
C GLN A 160 -30.00 -5.04 -15.50
N LEU A 161 -31.18 -5.44 -15.00
CA LEU A 161 -32.34 -5.69 -15.84
C LEU A 161 -32.78 -4.42 -16.57
N LYS A 162 -32.77 -3.27 -15.89
CA LYS A 162 -33.08 -1.99 -16.52
C LYS A 162 -32.11 -1.68 -17.64
N GLU A 163 -30.81 -1.89 -17.44
CA GLU A 163 -29.77 -1.72 -18.46
C GLU A 163 -30.00 -2.63 -19.67
N LEU A 164 -30.36 -3.89 -19.45
CA LEU A 164 -30.74 -4.82 -20.53
C LEU A 164 -32.02 -4.40 -21.27
N LEU A 165 -32.91 -3.65 -20.60
CA LEU A 165 -34.13 -3.12 -21.18
C LEU A 165 -33.95 -1.75 -21.84
N GLU A 166 -32.85 -1.02 -21.61
CA GLU A 166 -32.57 0.27 -22.26
C GLU A 166 -32.62 0.17 -23.80
N PRO A 167 -32.04 -0.86 -24.47
CA PRO A 167 -32.15 -1.02 -25.91
C PRO A 167 -33.59 -1.16 -26.42
N PHE A 168 -34.50 -1.69 -25.59
CA PHE A 168 -35.90 -1.92 -25.96
C PHE A 168 -36.79 -0.68 -25.87
N LYS A 169 -36.30 0.44 -25.30
CA LYS A 169 -37.06 1.69 -25.26
C LYS A 169 -37.29 2.28 -26.65
N ASP A 170 -36.27 2.18 -27.52
CA ASP A 170 -36.32 2.62 -28.92
C ASP A 170 -36.07 1.42 -29.85
N PRO A 171 -37.05 0.51 -29.99
CA PRO A 171 -36.86 -0.74 -30.74
C PRO A 171 -36.55 -0.49 -32.21
N GLN A 172 -37.07 0.61 -32.79
CA GLN A 172 -36.80 1.00 -34.18
C GLN A 172 -35.35 1.40 -34.44
N LYS A 173 -34.64 1.94 -33.44
CA LYS A 173 -33.25 2.38 -33.60
C LYS A 173 -32.24 1.33 -33.16
N ASN A 174 -32.53 0.58 -32.09
CA ASN A 174 -31.54 -0.30 -31.47
C ASN A 174 -31.71 -1.78 -31.86
N ILE A 175 -32.94 -2.23 -32.12
CA ILE A 175 -33.24 -3.65 -32.34
C ILE A 175 -33.44 -3.95 -33.82
N GLN A 176 -34.21 -3.11 -34.53
CA GLN A 176 -34.48 -3.28 -35.96
C GLN A 176 -33.24 -3.39 -36.87
N PRO A 177 -32.16 -2.60 -36.71
CA PRO A 177 -30.98 -2.78 -37.55
C PRO A 177 -30.22 -4.09 -37.26
N ASN A 178 -30.38 -4.65 -36.06
CA ASN A 178 -29.73 -5.89 -35.62
C ASN A 178 -30.57 -7.15 -35.91
N LEU A 179 -31.76 -7.00 -36.48
CA LEU A 179 -32.58 -8.11 -36.93
C LEU A 179 -32.17 -8.53 -38.35
N VAL A 180 -32.14 -9.84 -38.63
CA VAL A 180 -31.88 -10.37 -39.97
C VAL A 180 -33.19 -10.33 -40.77
N THR A 181 -33.56 -9.15 -41.26
CA THR A 181 -34.63 -8.99 -42.26
C THR A 181 -34.02 -8.80 -43.65
N ARG A 182 -34.80 -9.01 -44.71
CA ARG A 182 -34.31 -9.02 -46.10
C ARG A 182 -33.60 -7.71 -46.50
N ASP A 183 -34.03 -6.59 -45.93
CA ASP A 183 -33.48 -5.26 -46.22
C ASP A 183 -32.67 -4.69 -45.03
N SER A 184 -32.30 -5.53 -44.05
CA SER A 184 -31.60 -5.07 -42.85
C SER A 184 -30.11 -4.82 -43.12
N PRO A 185 -29.50 -3.85 -42.43
CA PRO A 185 -28.07 -3.60 -42.55
C PRO A 185 -27.22 -4.81 -42.10
N LEU A 186 -27.70 -5.60 -41.13
CA LEU A 186 -27.04 -6.84 -40.73
C LEU A 186 -27.11 -7.92 -41.83
N GLY A 187 -28.24 -8.04 -42.53
CA GLY A 187 -28.39 -8.96 -43.67
C GLY A 187 -27.40 -8.65 -44.78
N GLN A 188 -27.26 -7.36 -45.12
CA GLN A 188 -26.25 -6.90 -46.09
C GLN A 188 -24.83 -7.24 -45.66
N GLU A 189 -24.50 -7.10 -44.37
CA GLU A 189 -23.16 -7.43 -43.86
C GLU A 189 -22.90 -8.94 -43.85
N ILE A 190 -23.91 -9.76 -43.57
CA ILE A 190 -23.84 -11.24 -43.70
C ILE A 190 -23.62 -11.64 -45.16
N ASP A 191 -24.29 -11.00 -46.12
CA ASP A 191 -24.08 -11.29 -47.55
C ASP A 191 -22.69 -10.89 -48.03
N LYS A 192 -22.15 -9.75 -47.57
CA LYS A 192 -20.74 -9.39 -47.78
C LYS A 192 -19.80 -10.43 -47.17
N MET A 193 -20.09 -10.91 -45.96
CA MET A 193 -19.30 -11.95 -45.31
C MET A 193 -19.36 -13.27 -46.08
N ARG A 194 -20.52 -13.68 -46.61
CA ARG A 194 -20.65 -14.86 -47.47
C ARG A 194 -19.81 -14.73 -48.74
N MET A 195 -19.83 -13.55 -49.38
CA MET A 195 -19.02 -13.28 -50.56
C MET A 195 -17.52 -13.31 -50.24
N LEU A 196 -17.11 -12.72 -49.11
CA LEU A 196 -15.73 -12.78 -48.62
C LEU A 196 -15.29 -14.21 -48.31
N VAL A 197 -16.13 -15.00 -47.63
CA VAL A 197 -15.85 -16.43 -47.34
C VAL A 197 -15.72 -17.22 -48.64
N ALA A 198 -16.62 -17.07 -49.60
CA ALA A 198 -16.52 -17.73 -50.90
C ALA A 198 -15.22 -17.36 -51.65
N LYS A 199 -14.80 -16.09 -51.55
CA LYS A 199 -13.55 -15.62 -52.15
C LYS A 199 -12.32 -16.16 -51.43
N VAL A 200 -12.35 -16.24 -50.09
CA VAL A 200 -11.28 -16.82 -49.27
C VAL A 200 -11.17 -18.32 -49.51
N THR A 201 -12.28 -19.07 -49.51
CA THR A 201 -12.26 -20.51 -49.81
C THR A 201 -11.77 -20.78 -51.24
N SER A 202 -12.15 -19.96 -52.22
CA SER A 202 -11.62 -20.05 -53.58
C SER A 202 -10.12 -19.75 -53.64
N ARG A 203 -9.63 -18.71 -52.95
CA ARG A 203 -8.19 -18.39 -52.89
C ARG A 203 -7.39 -19.46 -52.14
N VAL A 204 -7.90 -20.01 -51.03
CA VAL A 204 -7.26 -21.09 -50.27
C VAL A 204 -7.26 -22.39 -51.07
N GLY A 205 -8.34 -22.70 -51.79
CA GLY A 205 -8.40 -23.83 -52.71
C GLY A 205 -7.40 -23.69 -53.86
N ARG A 206 -7.28 -22.49 -54.45
CA ARG A 206 -6.25 -22.20 -55.47
C ARG A 206 -4.84 -22.23 -54.89
N ALA A 207 -4.62 -21.74 -53.67
CA ALA A 207 -3.33 -21.82 -53.01
C ALA A 207 -2.93 -23.28 -52.71
N ARG A 208 -3.88 -24.12 -52.29
CA ARG A 208 -3.67 -25.58 -52.16
C ARG A 208 -3.35 -26.24 -53.49
N MET A 209 -4.08 -25.92 -54.57
CA MET A 209 -3.77 -26.45 -55.90
C MET A 209 -2.44 -25.94 -56.45
N ASN A 210 -2.03 -24.71 -56.15
CA ASN A 210 -0.70 -24.21 -56.52
C ASN A 210 0.42 -24.91 -55.73
N ILE A 211 0.19 -25.29 -54.47
CA ILE A 211 1.15 -26.12 -53.70
C ILE A 211 1.26 -27.54 -54.29
N GLU A 212 0.15 -28.12 -54.75
CA GLU A 212 0.15 -29.43 -55.42
C GLU A 212 0.76 -29.38 -56.84
N LEU A 213 0.62 -28.27 -57.57
CA LEU A 213 1.24 -28.07 -58.89
C LEU A 213 2.74 -27.75 -58.79
N ASP A 214 3.17 -26.97 -57.79
CA ASP A 214 4.60 -26.68 -57.56
C ASP A 214 5.36 -27.91 -57.03
N GLY A 215 4.66 -28.86 -56.39
CA GLY A 215 5.18 -30.18 -56.02
C GLY A 215 5.31 -31.18 -57.17
N MET A 216 4.67 -30.93 -58.32
CA MET A 216 4.70 -31.80 -59.51
C MET A 216 5.68 -31.33 -60.60
N SER A 217 6.30 -30.17 -60.42
CA SER A 217 7.30 -29.59 -61.35
C SER A 217 8.67 -29.39 -60.70
N GLN A 218 9.11 -30.34 -59.87
CA GLN A 218 10.55 -30.54 -59.65
C GLN A 218 10.96 -31.96 -60.06
N PRO A 219 11.92 -32.11 -60.98
CA PRO A 219 12.45 -33.41 -61.35
C PRO A 219 13.17 -34.03 -60.15
N ILE A 220 13.07 -35.35 -60.10
CA ILE A 220 13.69 -36.29 -59.17
C ILE A 220 15.15 -35.87 -58.90
N ASN A 221 15.38 -35.24 -57.75
CA ASN A 221 16.71 -35.06 -57.19
C ASN A 221 17.01 -36.30 -56.35
N ASP A 222 18.01 -37.06 -56.77
CA ASP A 222 18.47 -38.32 -56.18
C ASP A 222 18.53 -38.26 -54.64
N PRO A 223 17.83 -39.14 -53.91
CA PRO A 223 17.82 -39.13 -52.44
C PRO A 223 19.20 -39.50 -51.84
N GLU A 224 20.03 -40.25 -52.56
CA GLU A 224 21.39 -40.60 -52.12
C GLU A 224 22.34 -39.39 -52.10
N ALA A 225 22.19 -38.45 -53.03
CA ALA A 225 23.02 -37.24 -53.06
C ALA A 225 22.76 -36.32 -51.84
N LYS A 226 21.55 -36.32 -51.29
CA LYS A 226 21.21 -35.58 -50.07
C LYS A 226 21.78 -36.22 -48.81
N LEU A 227 21.89 -37.54 -48.75
CA LEU A 227 22.47 -38.23 -47.59
C LEU A 227 23.99 -38.00 -47.52
N LEU A 228 24.68 -38.00 -48.66
CA LEU A 228 26.11 -37.68 -48.72
C LEU A 228 26.40 -36.26 -48.24
N ALA A 229 25.59 -35.27 -48.63
CA ALA A 229 25.79 -33.87 -48.22
C ALA A 229 25.54 -33.61 -46.72
N VAL A 230 24.77 -34.47 -46.04
CA VAL A 230 24.50 -34.35 -44.59
C VAL A 230 25.58 -35.05 -43.76
N LEU A 231 26.21 -36.09 -44.31
CA LEU A 231 27.31 -36.81 -43.65
C LEU A 231 28.67 -36.06 -43.75
N ASP A 232 28.84 -35.17 -44.72
CA ASP A 232 30.06 -34.36 -44.90
C ASP A 232 30.08 -33.06 -44.05
N MET A 233 29.07 -32.85 -43.20
CA MET A 233 28.91 -31.65 -42.35
C MET A 233 29.09 -31.92 -40.84
N THR A 234 29.74 -33.03 -40.47
CA THR A 234 30.24 -33.29 -39.10
C THR A 234 31.74 -33.52 -39.12
#